data_AF-A0A7J4S5H5-F1
#
_entry.id   AF-A0A7J4S5H5-F1
#
_cell.length_a   1.000
_cell.length_b   1.000
_cell.length_c   1.000
_cell.angle_alpha   90.00
_cell.angle_beta   90.00
_cell.angle_gamma   90.00
#
_symmetry.space_group_name_H-M   'P 1'
#
loop_
_entity.id
_entity.type
_entity.pdbx_description
1 polymer ?
#
loop_
_entity_poly.entity_id
_entity_poly.type
_entity_poly.pdbx_seq_one_letter_code
_entity_poly.pdbx_strand_id
1 'polypeptide(L)'
;MERQDPGPLLYAYKPIPANPMSVALLLVLLVVTFVLGPIAAAPEGWWPLNGICFLPLGILLVAMVAFKPNPTYIYENGIEISLPLARRLVGARRDFRWDEIRDIYPASYEVAGSFMSPFASSAGTLVHAGLGLETNDGRRLLVRFTPGAIRAFRAESQGFVEAMAVVRDRFARHGEPMVRTAKTFSDAEVLAMQKEAREPLVSIAGVFLAFFLPPTLVGVILLGASAVNAAITVPLALAAVLVALIPPALSMAVTLRRSERRNAILSELSKFQESLRERTQSP
;
A
#
# COMPACT_ATOMS: atom_id res chain seq x y z
N MET A 1 9.92 -27.91 14.00
CA MET A 1 9.97 -26.93 15.10
C MET A 1 8.60 -26.91 15.73
N GLU A 2 8.48 -27.39 16.97
CA GLU A 2 7.23 -27.29 17.74
C GLU A 2 6.81 -25.82 17.81
N ARG A 3 5.58 -25.52 17.41
CA ARG A 3 4.96 -24.22 17.72
C ARG A 3 4.79 -24.17 19.23
N GLN A 4 5.76 -23.58 19.92
CA GLN A 4 5.57 -23.19 21.32
C GLN A 4 4.33 -22.29 21.39
N ASP A 5 3.51 -22.51 22.42
CA ASP A 5 2.28 -21.78 22.67
C ASP A 5 2.58 -20.26 22.69
N PRO A 6 1.95 -19.45 21.81
CA PRO A 6 2.15 -18.01 21.77
C PRO A 6 1.64 -17.30 23.04
N GLY A 7 0.95 -18.02 23.92
CA GLY A 7 0.35 -17.49 25.14
C GLY A 7 -1.02 -16.85 24.85
N PRO A 8 -1.61 -16.18 25.85
CA PRO A 8 -2.94 -15.60 25.71
C PRO A 8 -2.98 -14.54 24.60
N LEU A 9 -4.08 -14.52 23.86
CA LEU A 9 -4.38 -13.49 22.88
C LEU A 9 -4.70 -12.19 23.62
N LEU A 10 -3.91 -11.14 23.34
CA LEU A 10 -4.09 -9.81 23.92
C LEU A 10 -4.98 -8.92 23.06
N TYR A 11 -4.85 -9.03 21.72
CA TYR A 11 -5.63 -8.21 20.79
C TYR A 11 -5.73 -8.84 19.41
N ALA A 12 -6.88 -8.62 18.75
CA ALA A 12 -7.13 -9.06 17.39
C ALA A 12 -7.63 -7.89 16.54
N TYR A 13 -6.96 -7.65 15.42
CA TYR A 13 -7.38 -6.68 14.43
C TYR A 13 -7.78 -7.38 13.14
N LYS A 14 -9.00 -7.12 12.66
CA LYS A 14 -9.50 -7.64 11.39
C LYS A 14 -9.53 -6.53 10.35
N PRO A 15 -8.61 -6.53 9.37
CA PRO A 15 -8.61 -5.54 8.30
C PRO A 15 -9.88 -5.62 7.45
N ILE A 16 -10.26 -4.50 6.83
CA ILE A 16 -11.35 -4.50 5.85
C ILE A 16 -10.96 -5.41 4.67
N PRO A 17 -11.85 -6.31 4.20
CA PRO A 17 -11.50 -7.32 3.21
C PRO A 17 -11.17 -6.74 1.83
N ALA A 18 -11.74 -5.58 1.49
CA ALA A 18 -11.50 -4.87 0.23
C ALA A 18 -11.41 -3.37 0.48
N ASN A 19 -10.47 -2.70 -0.19
CA ASN A 19 -10.38 -1.25 -0.20
C ASN A 19 -11.62 -0.65 -0.90
N PRO A 20 -12.24 0.42 -0.37
CA PRO A 20 -13.33 1.14 -1.04
C PRO A 20 -13.08 1.43 -2.53
N MET A 21 -11.85 1.75 -2.93
CA MET A 21 -11.52 1.98 -4.34
C MET A 21 -11.60 0.72 -5.20
N SER A 22 -11.20 -0.44 -4.68
CA SER A 22 -11.36 -1.71 -5.40
C SER A 22 -12.84 -2.06 -5.59
N VAL A 23 -13.67 -1.73 -4.59
CA VAL A 23 -15.14 -1.89 -4.69
C VAL A 23 -15.71 -0.91 -5.73
N ALA A 24 -15.27 0.35 -5.73
CA ALA A 24 -15.70 1.34 -6.73
C ALA A 24 -15.33 0.90 -8.15
N LEU A 25 -14.09 0.45 -8.36
CA LEU A 25 -13.63 -0.06 -9.66
C LEU A 25 -14.43 -1.29 -10.08
N LEU A 26 -14.75 -2.19 -9.15
CA LEU A 26 -15.60 -3.36 -9.42
C LEU A 26 -16.98 -2.93 -9.91
N LEU A 27 -17.62 -1.97 -9.23
CA LEU A 27 -18.93 -1.46 -9.64
C LEU A 27 -18.88 -0.83 -11.04
N VAL A 28 -17.85 -0.03 -11.33
CA VAL A 28 -17.65 0.57 -12.66
C VAL A 28 -17.48 -0.52 -13.73
N LEU A 29 -16.62 -1.51 -13.50
CA LEU A 29 -16.42 -2.60 -14.45
C LEU A 29 -17.69 -3.44 -14.65
N LEU A 30 -18.47 -3.69 -13.59
CA LEU A 30 -19.74 -4.40 -13.73
C LEU A 30 -20.72 -3.64 -14.63
N VAL A 31 -20.86 -2.32 -14.45
CA VAL A 31 -21.73 -1.49 -15.30
C VAL A 31 -21.20 -1.42 -16.74
N VAL A 32 -19.89 -1.19 -16.91
CA VAL A 32 -19.29 -1.09 -18.24
C VAL A 32 -19.39 -2.42 -19.00
N THR A 33 -19.11 -3.54 -18.34
CA THR A 33 -19.08 -4.86 -18.98
C THR A 33 -20.47 -5.45 -19.21
N PHE A 34 -21.43 -5.27 -18.29
CA PHE A 34 -22.75 -5.91 -18.40
C PHE A 34 -23.89 -4.99 -18.81
N VAL A 35 -23.68 -3.66 -18.89
CA VAL A 35 -24.72 -2.71 -19.32
C VAL A 35 -24.27 -1.94 -20.54
N LEU A 36 -23.18 -1.17 -20.44
CA LEU A 36 -22.77 -0.28 -21.53
C LEU A 36 -22.15 -1.03 -22.71
N GLY A 37 -21.32 -2.04 -22.44
CA GLY A 37 -20.67 -2.86 -23.45
C GLY A 37 -21.66 -3.54 -24.40
N PRO A 38 -22.67 -4.28 -23.88
CA PRO A 38 -23.68 -4.92 -24.73
C PRO A 38 -24.51 -3.95 -25.56
N ILE A 39 -24.81 -2.76 -25.03
CA ILE A 39 -25.52 -1.70 -25.78
C ILE A 39 -24.64 -1.15 -26.90
N ALA A 40 -23.37 -0.88 -26.60
CA ALA A 40 -22.42 -0.28 -27.55
C ALA A 40 -21.97 -1.27 -28.65
N ALA A 41 -21.98 -2.57 -28.37
CA ALA A 41 -21.53 -3.60 -29.30
C ALA A 41 -22.66 -4.20 -30.17
N ALA A 42 -23.80 -3.52 -30.32
CA ALA A 42 -24.86 -4.00 -31.19
C ALA A 42 -24.35 -4.12 -32.66
N PRO A 43 -24.60 -5.26 -33.36
CA PRO A 43 -25.51 -6.35 -33.00
C PRO A 43 -24.88 -7.53 -32.24
N GLU A 44 -23.57 -7.55 -31.99
CA GLU A 44 -22.86 -8.65 -31.31
C GLU A 44 -23.34 -8.89 -29.87
N GLY A 45 -23.93 -7.88 -29.22
CA GLY A 45 -24.65 -8.02 -27.96
C GLY A 45 -23.75 -8.36 -26.76
N TRP A 46 -24.08 -9.42 -26.01
CA TRP A 46 -23.43 -9.77 -24.73
C TRP A 46 -22.06 -10.43 -24.86
N TRP A 47 -21.62 -10.74 -26.09
CA TRP A 47 -20.35 -11.43 -26.32
C TRP A 47 -19.41 -10.68 -27.28
N PRO A 48 -19.16 -9.37 -27.06
CA PRO A 48 -18.31 -8.62 -27.96
C PRO A 48 -16.86 -9.07 -27.84
N LEU A 49 -16.12 -8.96 -28.95
CA LEU A 49 -14.68 -9.32 -29.00
C LEU A 49 -14.40 -10.74 -28.48
N ASN A 50 -15.29 -11.71 -28.74
CA ASN A 50 -15.19 -13.09 -28.26
C ASN A 50 -15.03 -13.23 -26.74
N GLY A 51 -15.59 -12.31 -25.96
CA GLY A 51 -15.54 -12.34 -24.50
C GLY A 51 -14.26 -11.75 -23.89
N ILE A 52 -13.36 -11.18 -24.70
CA ILE A 52 -12.17 -10.47 -24.19
C ILE A 52 -12.57 -9.28 -23.30
N CYS A 53 -13.75 -8.70 -23.52
CA CYS A 53 -14.30 -7.62 -22.70
C CYS A 53 -14.51 -7.98 -21.21
N PHE A 54 -14.58 -9.27 -20.86
CA PHE A 54 -14.70 -9.74 -19.48
C PHE A 54 -13.34 -9.86 -18.77
N LEU A 55 -12.23 -9.84 -19.51
CA LEU A 55 -10.89 -10.03 -18.96
C LEU A 55 -10.53 -9.01 -17.85
N PRO A 56 -10.80 -7.69 -18.00
CA PRO A 56 -10.51 -6.72 -16.93
C PRO A 56 -11.26 -7.03 -15.63
N LEU A 57 -12.52 -7.46 -15.72
CA LEU A 57 -13.32 -7.86 -14.57
C LEU A 57 -12.75 -9.12 -13.91
N GLY A 58 -12.40 -10.13 -14.69
CA GLY A 58 -11.78 -11.36 -14.19
C GLY A 58 -10.45 -11.08 -13.47
N ILE A 59 -9.59 -10.26 -14.07
CA ILE A 59 -8.32 -9.82 -13.46
C ILE A 59 -8.58 -9.11 -12.13
N LEU A 60 -9.55 -8.19 -12.08
CA LEU A 60 -9.88 -7.47 -10.84
C LEU A 60 -10.35 -8.43 -9.73
N LEU A 61 -11.23 -9.37 -10.05
CA LEU A 61 -11.74 -10.35 -9.08
C LEU A 61 -10.62 -11.23 -8.52
N VAL A 62 -9.74 -11.74 -9.40
CA VAL A 62 -8.55 -12.50 -8.99
C VAL A 62 -7.64 -11.64 -8.11
N ALA A 63 -7.40 -10.38 -8.47
CA ALA A 63 -6.61 -9.46 -7.67
C ALA A 63 -7.23 -9.23 -6.29
N MET A 64 -8.55 -8.99 -6.19
CA MET A 64 -9.23 -8.79 -4.92
C MET A 64 -9.08 -9.99 -3.98
N VAL A 65 -9.16 -11.21 -4.51
CA VAL A 65 -8.94 -12.43 -3.72
C VAL A 65 -7.47 -12.58 -3.32
N ALA A 66 -6.55 -12.37 -4.26
CA ALA A 66 -5.10 -12.48 -4.04
C ALA A 66 -4.58 -11.49 -2.98
N PHE A 67 -5.14 -10.27 -2.94
CA PHE A 67 -4.76 -9.23 -1.98
C PHE A 67 -5.55 -9.24 -0.67
N LYS A 68 -6.47 -10.20 -0.48
CA LYS A 68 -7.28 -10.30 0.74
C LYS A 68 -6.39 -10.55 1.98
N PRO A 69 -6.40 -9.65 2.97
CA PRO A 69 -5.59 -9.80 4.19
C PRO A 69 -6.17 -10.84 5.16
N ASN A 70 -5.31 -11.49 5.96
CA ASN A 70 -5.74 -12.17 7.20
C ASN A 70 -5.78 -11.17 8.37
N PRO A 71 -6.44 -11.53 9.48
CA PRO A 71 -6.36 -10.75 10.71
C PRO A 71 -4.93 -10.68 11.26
N THR A 72 -4.65 -9.60 11.98
CA THR A 72 -3.47 -9.47 12.84
C THR A 72 -3.84 -9.91 14.25
N TYR A 73 -3.01 -10.73 14.89
CA TYR A 73 -3.19 -11.16 16.28
C TYR A 73 -1.96 -10.81 17.10
N ILE A 74 -2.17 -10.24 18.28
CA ILE A 74 -1.11 -9.89 19.23
C ILE A 74 -1.29 -10.79 20.45
N TYR A 75 -0.25 -11.56 20.76
CA TYR A 75 -0.20 -12.51 21.88
C TYR A 75 0.83 -12.07 22.90
N GLU A 76 0.81 -12.71 24.07
CA GLU A 76 1.79 -12.44 25.15
C GLU A 76 3.24 -12.67 24.69
N ASN A 77 3.50 -13.70 23.86
CA ASN A 77 4.85 -14.09 23.42
C ASN A 77 5.14 -13.82 21.93
N GLY A 78 4.20 -13.22 21.19
CA GLY A 78 4.45 -12.87 19.79
C GLY A 78 3.31 -12.16 19.08
N ILE A 79 3.47 -11.98 17.77
CA ILE A 79 2.51 -11.35 16.87
C ILE A 79 2.36 -12.17 15.58
N GLU A 80 1.12 -12.40 15.17
CA GLU A 80 0.78 -12.86 13.83
C GLU A 80 0.42 -11.64 12.98
N ILE A 81 1.21 -11.36 11.95
CA ILE A 81 1.01 -10.19 11.09
C ILE A 81 0.01 -10.47 9.96
N SER A 82 -0.71 -9.41 9.56
CA SER A 82 -1.56 -9.42 8.38
C SER A 82 -0.73 -9.48 7.09
N LEU A 83 -0.94 -10.53 6.29
CA LEU A 83 -0.40 -10.77 4.96
C LEU A 83 -1.53 -11.02 3.93
N PRO A 84 -1.36 -10.55 2.68
CA PRO A 84 -2.27 -10.88 1.59
C PRO A 84 -2.23 -12.38 1.28
N LEU A 85 -3.35 -12.93 0.77
CA LEU A 85 -3.48 -14.34 0.41
C LEU A 85 -2.34 -14.82 -0.50
N ALA A 86 -1.97 -14.04 -1.51
CA ALA A 86 -0.88 -14.39 -2.42
C ALA A 86 0.45 -14.66 -1.69
N ARG A 87 0.81 -13.84 -0.69
CA ARG A 87 2.02 -14.08 0.11
C ARG A 87 1.89 -15.29 1.02
N ARG A 88 0.70 -15.56 1.54
CA ARG A 88 0.43 -16.75 2.34
C ARG A 88 0.58 -18.03 1.51
N LEU A 89 0.12 -18.02 0.26
CA LEU A 89 0.26 -19.15 -0.66
C LEU A 89 1.72 -19.46 -1.01
N VAL A 90 2.58 -18.44 -1.05
CA VAL A 90 4.03 -18.60 -1.27
C VAL A 90 4.77 -18.96 0.04
N GLY A 91 4.04 -19.21 1.14
CA GLY A 91 4.63 -19.65 2.41
C GLY A 91 5.33 -18.52 3.19
N ALA A 92 4.98 -17.26 2.94
CA ALA A 92 5.57 -16.14 3.68
C ALA A 92 5.29 -16.27 5.19
N ARG A 93 6.34 -16.13 6.00
CA ARG A 93 6.27 -16.16 7.46
C ARG A 93 5.39 -15.00 7.97
N ARG A 94 4.43 -15.34 8.84
CA ARG A 94 3.50 -14.39 9.47
C ARG A 94 3.61 -14.36 10.99
N ASP A 95 4.10 -15.43 11.60
CA ASP A 95 4.18 -15.57 13.05
C ASP A 95 5.58 -15.18 13.51
N PHE A 96 5.68 -14.15 14.35
CA PHE A 96 6.93 -13.63 14.89
C PHE A 96 6.86 -13.60 16.40
N ARG A 97 7.89 -14.10 17.07
CA ARG A 97 7.98 -13.98 18.53
C ARG A 97 8.61 -12.65 18.93
N TRP A 98 8.34 -12.21 20.16
CA TRP A 98 8.92 -10.96 20.66
C TRP A 98 10.46 -11.03 20.80
N ASP A 99 11.03 -12.19 21.10
CA ASP A 99 12.48 -12.39 21.17
C ASP A 99 13.16 -12.32 19.79
N GLU A 100 12.42 -12.55 18.70
CA GLU A 100 12.91 -12.40 17.33
C GLU A 100 12.81 -10.96 16.81
N ILE A 101 12.06 -10.11 17.52
CA ILE A 101 11.82 -8.71 17.18
C ILE A 101 12.77 -7.84 17.99
N ARG A 102 13.64 -7.13 17.29
CA ARG A 102 14.60 -6.19 17.86
C ARG A 102 13.94 -4.87 18.24
N ASP A 103 13.11 -4.33 17.36
CA ASP A 103 12.42 -3.06 17.59
C ASP A 103 10.98 -3.11 17.11
N ILE A 104 10.09 -2.52 17.90
CA ILE A 104 8.68 -2.32 17.58
C ILE A 104 8.31 -0.86 17.80
N TYR A 105 7.77 -0.21 16.78
CA TYR A 105 7.55 1.24 16.80
C TYR A 105 6.38 1.65 15.91
N PRO A 106 5.79 2.84 16.14
CA PRO A 106 4.88 3.45 15.18
C PRO A 106 5.58 3.63 13.82
N ALA A 107 5.11 2.98 12.77
CA ALA A 107 5.64 3.13 11.43
C ALA A 107 4.68 3.93 10.56
N SER A 108 5.22 4.87 9.81
CA SER A 108 4.42 5.59 8.82
C SER A 108 4.33 4.77 7.54
N TYR A 109 3.14 4.71 6.97
CA TYR A 109 2.94 4.11 5.67
C TYR A 109 1.90 4.86 4.86
N GLU A 110 2.08 4.84 3.55
CA GLU A 110 1.04 5.29 2.64
C GLU A 110 0.20 4.09 2.22
N VAL A 111 -1.11 4.16 2.46
CA VAL A 111 -2.04 3.43 1.63
C VAL A 111 -1.95 4.13 0.30
N ALA A 112 -1.21 3.55 -0.63
CA ALA A 112 -1.03 4.09 -1.96
C ALA A 112 -2.38 4.20 -2.68
N GLY A 113 -3.12 5.28 -2.39
CA GLY A 113 -4.09 5.83 -3.31
C GLY A 113 -3.41 6.17 -4.64
N SER A 114 -2.10 6.41 -4.62
CA SER A 114 -1.22 6.56 -5.79
C SER A 114 -1.20 5.37 -6.74
N PHE A 115 -1.52 4.14 -6.30
CA PHE A 115 -1.60 2.98 -7.21
C PHE A 115 -2.81 3.05 -8.14
N MET A 116 -3.88 3.77 -7.77
CA MET A 116 -5.13 3.84 -8.55
C MET A 116 -5.54 5.27 -8.93
N SER A 117 -5.02 6.30 -8.26
CA SER A 117 -5.21 7.69 -8.64
C SER A 117 -3.98 8.52 -8.24
N PRO A 118 -3.20 9.01 -9.23
CA PRO A 118 -2.14 9.98 -8.99
C PRO A 118 -2.65 11.25 -8.27
N PHE A 119 -3.92 11.59 -8.42
CA PHE A 119 -4.52 12.78 -7.81
C PHE A 119 -4.89 12.61 -6.34
N ALA A 120 -5.24 11.40 -5.90
CA ALA A 120 -5.57 11.14 -4.50
C ALA A 120 -4.33 11.20 -3.58
N SER A 121 -3.13 11.06 -4.17
CA SER A 121 -1.86 10.97 -3.44
C SER A 121 -0.86 12.08 -3.81
N SER A 122 -1.12 12.90 -4.83
CA SER A 122 -0.20 13.98 -5.28
C SER A 122 0.03 15.05 -4.22
N ALA A 123 -0.96 15.30 -3.36
CA ALA A 123 -0.84 16.23 -2.24
C ALA A 123 -0.03 15.66 -1.06
N GLY A 124 0.34 14.37 -1.07
CA GLY A 124 1.09 13.74 0.02
C GLY A 124 0.34 13.73 1.36
N THR A 125 -0.98 13.94 1.36
CA THR A 125 -1.80 14.30 2.53
C THR A 125 -2.24 13.15 3.42
N LEU A 126 -2.05 11.89 3.01
CA LEU A 126 -2.53 10.73 3.76
C LEU A 126 -1.37 9.79 4.10
N VAL A 127 -0.60 10.17 5.11
CA VAL A 127 0.28 9.23 5.83
C VAL A 127 -0.54 8.56 6.91
N HIS A 128 -0.50 7.24 6.95
CA HIS A 128 -1.19 6.43 7.95
C HIS A 128 -0.20 5.82 8.92
N ALA A 129 -0.65 5.62 10.16
CA ALA A 129 0.11 4.94 11.18
C ALA A 129 -0.14 3.43 11.12
N GLY A 130 0.96 2.71 11.02
CA GLY A 130 1.08 1.27 11.09
C GLY A 130 2.01 0.87 12.24
N LEU A 131 2.19 -0.43 12.41
CA LEU A 131 3.14 -0.96 13.39
C LEU A 131 4.35 -1.51 12.63
N GLY A 132 5.51 -0.89 12.87
CA GLY A 132 6.80 -1.30 12.33
C GLY A 132 7.44 -2.35 13.23
N LEU A 133 7.96 -3.40 12.60
CA LEU A 133 8.74 -4.44 13.27
C LEU A 133 10.09 -4.53 12.59
N GLU A 134 11.16 -4.47 13.37
CA GLU A 134 12.50 -4.85 12.93
C GLU A 134 12.90 -6.14 13.62
N THR A 135 13.19 -7.17 12.85
CA THR A 135 13.66 -8.45 13.38
C THR A 135 15.17 -8.42 13.62
N ASN A 136 15.66 -9.37 14.44
CA ASN A 136 17.09 -9.48 14.76
C ASN A 136 17.98 -9.72 13.52
N ASP A 137 17.44 -10.33 12.46
CA ASP A 137 18.11 -10.53 11.18
C ASP A 137 18.00 -9.35 10.22
N GLY A 138 17.47 -8.21 10.69
CA GLY A 138 17.43 -6.95 9.94
C GLY A 138 16.25 -6.79 8.99
N ARG A 139 15.28 -7.72 8.98
CA ARG A 139 14.06 -7.55 8.17
C ARG A 139 13.17 -6.48 8.78
N ARG A 140 12.63 -5.62 7.92
CA ARG A 140 11.62 -4.60 8.25
C ARG A 140 10.25 -5.08 7.80
N LEU A 141 9.31 -5.17 8.73
CA LEU A 141 7.93 -5.55 8.47
C LEU A 141 7.02 -4.40 8.88
N LEU A 142 5.88 -4.30 8.20
CA LEU A 142 4.88 -3.27 8.43
C LEU A 142 3.51 -3.93 8.54
N VAL A 143 2.87 -3.76 9.69
CA VAL A 143 1.46 -4.09 9.90
C VAL A 143 0.64 -2.85 9.60
N ARG A 144 -0.25 -2.96 8.61
CA ARG A 144 -1.12 -1.87 8.15
C ARG A 144 -2.47 -1.93 8.85
N PHE A 145 -2.95 -0.78 9.32
CA PHE A 145 -4.29 -0.65 9.90
C PHE A 145 -5.16 0.25 9.05
N THR A 146 -6.33 -0.24 8.67
CA THR A 146 -7.28 0.49 7.82
C THR A 146 -7.66 1.83 8.47
N PRO A 147 -7.52 2.96 7.74
CA PRO A 147 -7.90 4.28 8.23
C PRO A 147 -9.39 4.34 8.58
N GLY A 148 -9.75 5.07 9.64
CA GLY A 148 -11.15 5.27 10.01
C GLY A 148 -11.83 6.24 9.04
N ALA A 149 -12.88 5.78 8.33
CA ALA A 149 -13.54 6.55 7.28
C ALA A 149 -14.33 7.80 7.77
N ILE A 150 -14.60 7.93 9.07
CA ILE A 150 -15.56 8.94 9.59
C ILE A 150 -14.93 9.88 10.63
N ARG A 151 -13.82 9.51 11.28
CA ARG A 151 -13.16 10.36 12.29
C ARG A 151 -11.98 11.10 11.67
N ALA A 152 -12.31 12.12 10.88
CA ALA A 152 -11.49 13.27 10.47
C ALA A 152 -9.96 13.03 10.40
N PHE A 153 -9.41 12.78 9.20
CA PHE A 153 -7.99 13.01 8.84
C PHE A 153 -6.91 12.73 9.91
N ARG A 154 -7.14 11.80 10.85
CA ARG A 154 -6.14 11.40 11.84
C ARG A 154 -5.26 10.37 11.15
N ALA A 155 -3.95 10.60 11.21
CA ALA A 155 -2.96 9.63 10.76
C ALA A 155 -3.14 8.27 11.47
N GLU A 156 -3.68 8.28 12.68
CA GLU A 156 -3.86 7.12 13.55
C GLU A 156 -5.29 6.54 13.48
N SER A 157 -5.40 5.27 13.06
CA SER A 157 -6.67 4.52 13.11
C SER A 157 -6.94 3.96 14.50
N GLN A 158 -8.21 3.73 14.87
CA GLN A 158 -8.56 3.09 16.14
C GLN A 158 -7.86 1.73 16.29
N GLY A 159 -7.83 0.93 15.22
CA GLY A 159 -7.16 -0.37 15.24
C GLY A 159 -5.67 -0.27 15.55
N PHE A 160 -5.00 0.78 15.07
CA PHE A 160 -3.60 1.08 15.39
C PHE A 160 -3.42 1.53 16.84
N VAL A 161 -4.26 2.46 17.32
CA VAL A 161 -4.18 3.01 18.69
C VAL A 161 -4.33 1.89 19.72
N GLU A 162 -5.32 1.01 19.54
CA GLU A 162 -5.56 -0.14 20.42
C GLU A 162 -4.42 -1.15 20.36
N ALA A 163 -3.94 -1.49 19.15
CA ALA A 163 -2.80 -2.39 18.98
C ALA A 163 -1.54 -1.85 19.69
N MET A 164 -1.21 -0.58 19.49
CA MET A 164 -0.03 0.04 20.11
C MET A 164 -0.17 0.14 21.62
N ALA A 165 -1.36 0.39 22.15
CA ALA A 165 -1.59 0.41 23.59
C ALA A 165 -1.32 -0.96 24.21
N VAL A 166 -1.81 -2.04 23.58
CA VAL A 166 -1.62 -3.41 24.04
C VAL A 166 -0.15 -3.83 23.97
N VAL A 167 0.55 -3.46 22.90
CA VAL A 167 1.99 -3.72 22.77
C VAL A 167 2.78 -2.98 23.84
N ARG A 168 2.53 -1.67 24.02
CA ARG A 168 3.20 -0.87 25.06
C ARG A 168 2.98 -1.44 26.45
N ASP A 169 1.74 -1.80 26.78
CA ASP A 169 1.40 -2.43 28.06
C ASP A 169 2.18 -3.74 28.26
N ARG A 170 2.18 -4.62 27.26
CA ARG A 170 2.93 -5.88 27.33
C ARG A 170 4.42 -5.64 27.58
N PHE A 171 5.06 -4.77 26.80
CA PHE A 171 6.50 -4.52 26.98
C PHE A 171 6.81 -3.87 28.34
N ALA A 172 5.97 -2.94 28.80
CA ALA A 172 6.09 -2.34 30.13
C ALA A 172 5.92 -3.36 31.27
N ARG A 173 4.94 -4.28 31.18
CA ARG A 173 4.72 -5.34 32.18
C ARG A 173 5.91 -6.27 32.36
N HIS A 174 6.69 -6.49 31.30
CA HIS A 174 7.89 -7.35 31.31
C HIS A 174 9.20 -6.56 31.52
N GLY A 175 9.14 -5.23 31.67
CA GLY A 175 10.33 -4.39 31.80
C GLY A 175 11.24 -4.42 30.57
N GLU A 176 10.68 -4.74 29.40
CA GLU A 176 11.43 -4.84 28.14
C GLU A 176 11.26 -3.54 27.32
N PRO A 177 12.33 -2.98 26.74
CA PRO A 177 12.19 -1.87 25.82
C PRO A 177 11.61 -2.33 24.48
N MET A 178 10.67 -1.57 23.94
CA MET A 178 10.15 -1.76 22.58
C MET A 178 11.18 -1.36 21.53
N VAL A 179 12.02 -0.35 21.81
CA VAL A 179 13.00 0.16 20.86
C VAL A 179 14.41 0.13 21.44
N ARG A 180 15.25 -0.75 20.90
CA ARG A 180 16.64 -0.96 21.35
C ARG A 180 17.64 -0.18 20.52
N THR A 181 17.35 0.11 19.25
CA THR A 181 18.31 0.67 18.29
C THR A 181 17.89 2.02 17.70
N ALA A 182 17.16 2.84 18.46
CA ALA A 182 16.81 4.19 18.03
C ALA A 182 18.07 5.05 17.81
N LYS A 183 18.13 5.71 16.65
CA LYS A 183 19.11 6.77 16.39
C LYS A 183 18.70 8.02 17.18
N THR A 184 19.68 8.70 17.73
CA THR A 184 19.48 10.03 18.32
C THR A 184 19.56 11.09 17.26
N PHE A 185 18.63 12.04 17.26
CA PHE A 185 18.62 13.18 16.35
C PHE A 185 18.62 14.47 17.15
N SER A 186 19.33 15.49 16.64
CA SER A 186 19.21 16.87 17.09
C SER A 186 17.92 17.52 16.55
N ASP A 187 17.46 18.60 17.18
CA ASP A 187 16.27 19.33 16.73
C ASP A 187 16.41 19.83 15.28
N ALA A 188 17.62 20.26 14.89
CA ALA A 188 17.91 20.68 13.53
C ALA A 188 17.77 19.52 12.52
N GLU A 189 18.23 18.32 12.86
CA GLU A 189 18.07 17.12 12.03
C GLU A 189 16.60 16.70 11.95
N VAL A 190 15.86 16.73 13.07
CA VAL A 190 14.42 16.44 13.08
C VAL A 190 13.67 17.38 12.13
N LEU A 191 13.94 18.69 12.21
CA LEU A 191 13.32 19.68 11.33
C LEU A 191 13.69 19.46 9.85
N ALA A 192 14.95 19.14 9.56
CA ALA A 192 15.40 18.84 8.21
C ALA A 192 14.71 17.59 7.63
N MET A 193 14.64 16.51 8.41
CA MET A 193 13.96 15.27 8.05
C MET A 193 12.45 15.48 7.85
N GLN A 194 11.80 16.27 8.71
CA GLN A 194 10.39 16.63 8.53
C GLN A 194 10.16 17.46 7.27
N LYS A 195 11.08 18.37 6.94
CA LYS A 195 11.02 19.16 5.70
C LYS A 195 11.13 18.28 4.47
N GLU A 196 12.09 17.35 4.45
CA GLU A 196 12.25 16.37 3.37
C GLU A 196 10.99 15.49 3.23
N ALA A 197 10.43 15.00 4.34
CA ALA A 197 9.22 14.20 4.32
C ALA A 197 7.97 14.97 3.83
N ARG A 198 7.96 16.30 3.85
CA ARG A 198 6.84 17.12 3.35
C ARG A 198 6.90 17.39 1.86
N GLU A 199 7.97 16.98 1.17
CA GLU A 199 8.08 17.19 -0.27
C GLU A 199 6.98 16.43 -1.03
N PRO A 200 6.36 17.06 -2.05
CA PRO A 200 5.33 16.41 -2.85
C PRO A 200 5.91 15.22 -3.61
N LEU A 201 5.18 14.10 -3.58
CA LEU A 201 5.62 12.85 -4.21
C LEU A 201 5.77 13.01 -5.73
N VAL A 202 4.86 13.75 -6.35
CA VAL A 202 4.83 14.03 -7.79
C VAL A 202 4.46 15.49 -8.01
N SER A 203 5.10 16.15 -8.97
CA SER A 203 4.69 17.49 -9.39
C SER A 203 3.34 17.43 -10.11
N ILE A 204 2.57 18.52 -10.05
CA ILE A 204 1.31 18.64 -10.79
C ILE A 204 1.54 18.36 -12.29
N ALA A 205 2.59 18.92 -12.87
CA ALA A 205 2.98 18.67 -14.27
C ALA A 205 3.23 17.18 -14.57
N GLY A 206 3.85 16.45 -13.64
CA GLY A 206 4.07 15.01 -13.77
C GLY A 206 2.76 14.20 -13.80
N VAL A 207 1.75 14.64 -13.05
CA VAL A 207 0.41 14.03 -13.08
C VAL A 207 -0.28 14.27 -14.43
N PHE A 208 -0.23 15.50 -14.94
CA PHE A 208 -0.76 15.83 -16.28
C PHE A 208 -0.11 14.98 -17.37
N LEU A 209 1.22 14.89 -17.39
CA LEU A 209 1.94 14.08 -18.35
C LEU A 209 1.55 12.60 -18.26
N ALA A 210 1.47 12.03 -17.05
CA ALA A 210 1.12 10.62 -16.88
C ALA A 210 -0.28 10.27 -17.43
N PHE A 211 -1.22 11.22 -17.44
CA PHE A 211 -2.60 10.99 -17.89
C PHE A 211 -2.80 11.24 -19.39
N PHE A 212 -2.22 12.32 -19.93
CA PHE A 212 -2.45 12.71 -21.31
C PHE A 212 -1.45 12.10 -22.30
N LEU A 213 -0.28 11.69 -21.83
CA LEU A 213 0.74 11.11 -22.69
C LEU A 213 0.33 9.74 -23.28
N PRO A 214 -0.34 8.83 -22.56
CA PRO A 214 -0.77 7.55 -23.14
C PRO A 214 -1.68 7.67 -24.37
N PRO A 215 -2.83 8.39 -24.35
CA PRO A 215 -3.66 8.53 -25.54
C PRO A 215 -2.93 9.30 -26.66
N THR A 216 -2.08 10.26 -26.31
CA THR A 216 -1.27 11.01 -27.29
C THR A 216 -0.27 10.09 -27.99
N LEU A 217 0.43 9.22 -27.25
CA LEU A 217 1.37 8.24 -27.82
C LEU A 217 0.67 7.26 -28.74
N VAL A 218 -0.49 6.73 -28.32
CA VAL A 218 -1.30 5.86 -29.20
C VAL A 218 -1.67 6.60 -30.48
N GLY A 219 -2.19 7.82 -30.37
CA GLY A 219 -2.56 8.65 -31.53
C GLY A 219 -1.39 8.90 -32.48
N VAL A 220 -0.23 9.30 -31.97
CA VAL A 220 0.97 9.58 -32.78
C VAL A 220 1.49 8.33 -33.48
N ILE A 221 1.52 7.17 -32.80
CA ILE A 221 1.99 5.91 -33.40
C ILE A 221 1.05 5.48 -34.54
N LEU A 222 -0.27 5.57 -34.32
CA LEU A 222 -1.26 5.19 -35.33
C LEU A 222 -1.26 6.17 -36.52
N LEU A 223 -1.15 7.48 -36.28
CA LEU A 223 -1.04 8.50 -37.33
C LEU A 223 0.25 8.33 -38.13
N GLY A 224 1.38 8.05 -37.46
CA GLY A 224 2.66 7.80 -38.12
C GLY A 224 2.61 6.55 -39.01
N ALA A 225 1.98 5.47 -38.55
CA ALA A 225 1.74 4.27 -39.35
C ALA A 225 0.88 4.56 -40.59
N SER A 226 -0.18 5.37 -40.43
CA SER A 226 -1.01 5.80 -41.55
C SER A 226 -0.24 6.67 -42.55
N ALA A 227 0.66 7.54 -42.09
CA ALA A 227 1.44 8.43 -42.95
C ALA A 227 2.42 7.66 -43.86
N VAL A 228 2.84 6.45 -43.47
CA VAL A 228 3.70 5.56 -44.27
C VAL A 228 2.92 4.46 -44.99
N ASN A 229 1.58 4.57 -45.07
CA ASN A 229 0.68 3.56 -45.64
C ASN A 229 0.85 2.15 -45.03
N ALA A 230 1.29 2.06 -43.77
CA ALA A 230 1.33 0.79 -43.06
C ALA A 230 -0.08 0.39 -42.61
N ALA A 231 -0.43 -0.87 -42.81
CA ALA A 231 -1.69 -1.40 -42.31
C ALA A 231 -1.72 -1.33 -40.77
N ILE A 232 -2.79 -0.75 -40.21
CA ILE A 232 -3.03 -0.78 -38.77
C ILE A 232 -3.48 -2.19 -38.39
N THR A 233 -2.51 -3.02 -38.05
CA THR A 233 -2.73 -4.41 -37.63
C THR A 233 -2.92 -4.49 -36.12
N VAL A 234 -3.56 -5.56 -35.64
CA VAL A 234 -3.73 -5.84 -34.21
C VAL A 234 -2.39 -5.83 -33.45
N PRO A 235 -1.29 -6.43 -33.95
CA PRO A 235 0.02 -6.35 -33.30
C PRO A 235 0.55 -4.93 -33.15
N LEU A 236 0.36 -4.07 -34.15
CA LEU A 236 0.81 -2.68 -34.10
C LEU A 236 0.00 -1.87 -33.07
N ALA A 237 -1.33 -2.04 -33.04
CA ALA A 237 -2.18 -1.40 -32.04
C ALA A 237 -1.81 -1.86 -30.62
N LEU A 238 -1.54 -3.15 -30.43
CA LEU A 238 -1.12 -3.70 -29.14
C LEU A 238 0.26 -3.18 -28.73
N ALA A 239 1.21 -3.08 -29.65
CA ALA A 239 2.51 -2.45 -29.40
C ALA A 239 2.36 -0.96 -29.02
N ALA A 240 1.48 -0.21 -29.68
CA ALA A 240 1.21 1.18 -29.35
C ALA A 240 0.66 1.34 -27.94
N VAL A 241 -0.26 0.46 -27.53
CA VAL A 241 -0.78 0.42 -26.15
C VAL A 241 0.33 0.07 -25.15
N LEU A 242 1.15 -0.95 -25.42
CA LEU A 242 2.26 -1.31 -24.55
C LEU A 242 3.26 -0.16 -24.36
N VAL A 243 3.59 0.56 -25.43
CA VAL A 243 4.45 1.75 -25.37
C VAL A 243 3.78 2.88 -24.57
N ALA A 244 2.47 3.09 -24.78
CA ALA A 244 1.69 4.09 -24.05
C ALA A 244 1.56 3.80 -22.54
N LEU A 245 1.75 2.54 -22.11
CA LEU A 245 1.79 2.15 -20.69
C LEU A 245 3.13 2.42 -20.01
N ILE A 246 4.21 2.69 -20.76
CA ILE A 246 5.54 2.94 -20.19
C ILE A 246 5.54 4.20 -19.29
N PRO A 247 5.05 5.37 -19.73
CA PRO A 247 5.04 6.57 -18.88
C PRO A 247 4.27 6.42 -17.56
N PRO A 248 3.03 5.89 -17.51
CA PRO A 248 2.33 5.72 -16.23
C PRO A 248 3.03 4.68 -15.34
N ALA A 249 3.60 3.61 -15.91
CA ALA A 249 4.36 2.63 -15.13
C ALA A 249 5.62 3.24 -14.49
N LEU A 250 6.38 4.06 -15.23
CA LEU A 250 7.54 4.78 -14.71
C LEU A 250 7.13 5.78 -13.63
N SER A 251 6.06 6.55 -13.87
CA SER A 251 5.53 7.51 -12.90
C SER A 251 5.13 6.82 -11.58
N MET A 252 4.43 5.69 -11.66
CA MET A 252 4.08 4.87 -10.49
C MET A 252 5.32 4.35 -9.76
N ALA A 253 6.33 3.85 -10.48
CA ALA A 253 7.56 3.35 -9.89
C ALA A 253 8.36 4.45 -9.15
N VAL A 254 8.48 5.64 -9.74
CA VAL A 254 9.14 6.80 -9.12
C VAL A 254 8.37 7.25 -7.88
N THR A 255 7.05 7.34 -7.97
CA THR A 255 6.17 7.71 -6.87
C THR A 255 6.29 6.73 -5.70
N LEU A 256 6.33 5.42 -6.00
CA LEU A 256 6.50 4.38 -5.01
C LEU A 256 7.83 4.51 -4.27
N ARG A 257 8.95 4.72 -4.99
CA ARG A 257 10.26 4.90 -4.37
C ARG A 257 10.33 6.14 -3.48
N ARG A 258 9.72 7.26 -3.91
CA ARG A 258 9.64 8.48 -3.10
C ARG A 258 8.78 8.28 -1.85
N SER A 259 7.67 7.58 -1.99
CA SER A 259 6.79 7.17 -0.89
C SER A 259 7.53 6.29 0.12
N GLU A 260 8.27 5.27 -0.35
CA GLU A 260 9.10 4.41 0.50
C GLU A 260 10.16 5.20 1.27
N ARG A 261 10.87 6.12 0.60
CA ARG A 261 11.86 7.00 1.25
C ARG A 261 11.22 7.89 2.30
N ARG A 262 10.10 8.53 1.99
CA ARG A 262 9.34 9.36 2.94
C ARG A 262 8.90 8.55 4.16
N ASN A 263 8.33 7.37 3.94
CA ASN A 263 7.89 6.48 5.00
C ASN A 263 9.05 6.01 5.88
N ALA A 264 10.23 5.77 5.30
CA ALA A 264 11.43 5.42 6.07
C ALA A 264 11.87 6.57 6.98
N ILE A 265 11.91 7.82 6.48
CA ILE A 265 12.25 9.01 7.27
C ILE A 265 11.27 9.18 8.43
N LEU A 266 9.97 9.16 8.14
CA LEU A 266 8.94 9.32 9.16
C LEU A 266 8.96 8.20 10.19
N SER A 267 9.24 6.96 9.77
CA SER A 267 9.36 5.81 10.67
C SER A 267 10.58 5.90 11.58
N GLU A 268 11.72 6.39 11.10
CA GLU A 268 12.91 6.63 11.93
C GLU A 268 12.66 7.74 12.97
N LEU A 269 11.95 8.81 12.58
CA LEU A 269 11.52 9.86 13.51
C LEU A 269 10.56 9.31 14.57
N SER A 270 9.59 8.49 14.18
CA SER A 270 8.66 7.85 15.11
C SER A 270 9.37 6.86 16.05
N LYS A 271 10.37 6.11 15.55
CA LYS A 271 11.22 5.23 16.36
C LYS A 271 12.01 6.03 17.40
N PHE A 272 12.58 7.17 17.02
CA PHE A 272 13.26 8.07 17.95
C PHE A 272 12.30 8.62 19.02
N GLN A 273 11.13 9.11 18.62
CA GLN A 273 10.11 9.61 19.55
C GLN A 273 9.64 8.54 20.54
N GLU A 274 9.44 7.30 20.09
CA GLU A 274 9.06 6.19 20.97
C GLU A 274 10.15 5.90 22.00
N SER A 275 11.43 5.92 21.58
CA SER A 275 12.55 5.73 22.52
C SER A 275 12.66 6.85 23.57
N LEU A 276 12.33 8.09 23.21
CA LEU A 276 12.29 9.21 24.16
C LEU A 276 11.13 9.05 25.16
N ARG A 277 9.99 8.56 24.69
CA ARG A 277 8.84 8.27 25.55
C ARG A 277 9.20 7.21 26.58
N GLU A 278 9.84 6.12 26.18
CA GLU A 278 10.26 5.05 27.10
C GLU A 278 11.22 5.57 28.17
N ARG A 279 12.20 6.41 27.79
CA ARG A 279 13.14 7.03 28.75
C ARG A 279 12.46 7.96 29.75
N THR A 280 11.36 8.60 29.36
CA THR A 280 10.61 9.52 30.22
C THR A 280 9.63 8.78 31.13
N GLN A 281 9.16 7.59 30.72
CA GLN A 281 8.20 6.76 31.44
C GLN A 281 8.86 5.68 32.31
N SER A 282 10.15 5.42 32.11
CA SER A 282 10.95 4.53 32.96
C SER A 282 11.37 5.30 34.22
N PRO A 283 10.99 4.85 35.44
CA PRO A 283 11.41 5.45 36.70
C PRO A 283 12.90 5.29 36.98
#